data_AF-A0A7C9G290-F1
#
_entry.id   AF-A0A7C9G290-F1
#
_cell.length_a   1.000
_cell.length_b   1.000
_cell.length_c   1.000
_cell.angle_alpha   90.00
_cell.angle_beta   90.00
_cell.angle_gamma   90.00
#
_symmetry.space_group_name_H-M   'P 1'
#
loop_
_entity.id
_entity.type
_entity.pdbx_description
1 polymer ?
#
loop_
_entity_poly.entity_id
_entity_poly.type
_entity_poly.pdbx_seq_one_letter_code
_entity_poly.pdbx_strand_id
1 'polypeptide(L)'
;MIKSPSLFWWGIFAGVIGMLFYANFREPQILFDALPAYQWIKFSANPIMLPRYASEWFPSFLHVVGMSLFTAGLLGTEGKRWLAIPICWLAVDLAFEFGQATETLGVLSYGNFEWMDVAALIMATIFSTIWLFQHNQKAIVKSKKSQFAIPLAVVVGSAMMLGSYQSPTVDQKARYICTYPDQSEAICAIEPIYLDWESFRGEKQVSFSAENSNALTQAYIDAGSRVEEFTGLENSGKIYLYQHYMFIISELRGVYIFDNTNREAPVYLGFVHVHGASDVLIHQGMLVVAALTDLVLIDFNNLNSITTQELALNYPNYDRLSPQATIFAKFSDSSEEYESVYLDYEIGLVIGYKNANGKSFYFWPLEELL
;
A
#
# COMPACT_ATOMS: atom_id res chain seq x y z
N MET A 1 3.95 -32.77 35.68
CA MET A 1 5.24 -33.48 35.60
C MET A 1 5.50 -33.75 34.12
N ILE A 2 6.40 -32.98 33.52
CA ILE A 2 6.72 -33.05 32.09
C ILE A 2 7.44 -34.37 31.83
N LYS A 3 6.96 -35.18 30.88
CA LYS A 3 7.56 -36.48 30.55
C LYS A 3 8.68 -36.36 29.53
N SER A 4 8.55 -35.45 28.58
CA SER A 4 9.60 -35.14 27.61
C SER A 4 9.85 -33.62 27.61
N PRO A 5 10.86 -33.15 28.37
CA PRO A 5 11.18 -31.72 28.47
C PRO A 5 11.48 -31.09 27.11
N SER A 6 12.21 -31.78 26.24
CA SER A 6 12.53 -31.29 24.89
C SER A 6 11.27 -31.01 24.07
N LEU A 7 10.35 -31.97 23.97
CA LEU A 7 9.11 -31.80 23.20
C LEU A 7 8.21 -30.70 23.80
N PHE A 8 8.16 -30.62 25.13
CA PHE A 8 7.40 -29.58 25.82
C PHE A 8 7.91 -28.17 25.45
N TRP A 9 9.22 -27.94 25.51
CA TRP A 9 9.80 -26.63 25.18
C TRP A 9 9.70 -26.29 23.70
N TRP A 10 9.80 -27.28 22.79
CA TRP A 10 9.54 -27.05 21.37
C TRP A 10 8.07 -26.66 21.10
N GLY A 11 7.12 -27.23 21.84
CA GLY A 11 5.72 -26.81 21.77
C GLY A 11 5.52 -25.36 22.23
N ILE A 12 6.15 -24.97 23.34
CA ILE A 12 6.14 -23.57 23.82
C ILE A 12 6.77 -22.63 22.79
N PHE A 13 7.92 -23.01 22.21
CA PHE A 13 8.61 -22.21 21.20
C PHE A 13 7.74 -21.98 19.96
N ALA A 14 7.05 -23.02 19.47
CA ALA A 14 6.08 -22.89 18.39
C ALA A 14 4.95 -21.91 18.75
N GLY A 15 4.42 -21.97 19.98
CA GLY A 15 3.43 -21.01 20.47
C GLY A 15 3.93 -19.56 20.49
N VAL A 16 5.19 -19.34 20.89
CA VAL A 16 5.82 -18.00 20.86
C VAL A 16 5.99 -17.50 19.42
N ILE A 17 6.43 -18.35 18.49
CA ILE A 17 6.48 -17.98 17.06
C ILE A 17 5.09 -17.60 16.56
N GLY A 18 4.06 -18.35 16.95
CA GLY A 18 2.68 -18.07 16.57
C GLY A 18 2.25 -16.70 17.09
N MET A 19 2.51 -16.43 18.37
CA MET A 19 2.18 -15.13 18.97
C MET A 19 2.93 -13.98 18.29
N LEU A 20 4.22 -14.15 17.95
CA LEU A 20 4.98 -13.15 17.18
C LEU A 20 4.41 -12.95 15.78
N PHE A 21 3.97 -14.03 15.15
CA PHE A 21 3.37 -13.97 13.82
C PHE A 21 2.05 -13.19 13.86
N TYR A 22 1.17 -13.54 14.81
CA TYR A 22 -0.06 -12.81 15.05
C TYR A 22 0.25 -11.33 15.35
N ALA A 23 1.23 -11.01 16.20
CA ALA A 23 1.52 -9.62 16.57
C ALA A 23 1.96 -8.72 15.41
N ASN A 24 2.53 -9.30 14.36
CA ASN A 24 3.19 -8.54 13.31
C ASN A 24 2.57 -8.70 11.92
N PHE A 25 1.76 -9.73 11.69
CA PHE A 25 1.28 -10.07 10.33
C PHE A 25 -0.23 -10.36 10.23
N ARG A 26 -1.02 -10.25 11.32
CA ARG A 26 -2.48 -10.52 11.31
C ARG A 26 -3.27 -9.42 12.02
N GLU A 27 -4.44 -9.09 11.50
CA GLU A 27 -5.44 -8.20 12.13
C GLU A 27 -6.88 -8.69 11.84
N PRO A 28 -7.91 -8.34 12.67
CA PRO A 28 -7.86 -7.78 14.03
C PRO A 28 -7.87 -8.88 15.12
N GLN A 29 -7.35 -8.59 16.32
CA GLN A 29 -7.09 -9.62 17.35
C GLN A 29 -7.53 -9.23 18.76
N ILE A 30 -8.83 -9.30 19.00
CA ILE A 30 -9.47 -8.82 20.24
C ILE A 30 -8.91 -9.50 21.49
N LEU A 31 -8.57 -10.80 21.41
CA LEU A 31 -8.10 -11.55 22.56
C LEU A 31 -6.65 -11.19 22.96
N PHE A 32 -5.81 -10.93 21.96
CA PHE A 32 -4.39 -10.66 22.20
C PHE A 32 -4.14 -9.20 22.57
N ASP A 33 -4.93 -8.25 22.06
CA ASP A 33 -4.83 -6.84 22.47
C ASP A 33 -5.19 -6.62 23.96
N ALA A 34 -5.92 -7.56 24.58
CA ALA A 34 -6.18 -7.55 26.02
C ALA A 34 -4.95 -7.92 26.89
N LEU A 35 -3.87 -8.44 26.30
CA LEU A 35 -2.65 -8.81 27.00
C LEU A 35 -1.65 -7.62 26.96
N PRO A 36 -1.28 -7.01 28.11
CA PRO A 36 -0.38 -5.86 28.12
C PRO A 36 0.99 -6.10 27.48
N ALA A 37 1.51 -7.34 27.62
CA ALA A 37 2.78 -7.74 27.03
C ALA A 37 2.72 -7.91 25.50
N TYR A 38 1.52 -7.96 24.90
CA TYR A 38 1.35 -8.14 23.47
C TYR A 38 1.82 -6.92 22.67
N GLN A 39 1.68 -5.72 23.24
CA GLN A 39 2.17 -4.49 22.61
C GLN A 39 3.71 -4.44 22.56
N TRP A 40 4.41 -5.18 23.41
CA TRP A 40 5.88 -5.19 23.44
C TRP A 40 6.53 -6.00 22.31
N ILE A 41 5.74 -6.82 21.61
CA ILE A 41 6.23 -7.69 20.53
C ILE A 41 5.78 -7.23 19.14
N LYS A 42 5.08 -6.09 19.03
CA LYS A 42 4.74 -5.45 17.77
C LYS A 42 5.95 -4.63 17.27
N PHE A 43 6.36 -4.86 16.03
CA PHE A 43 7.47 -4.14 15.39
C PHE A 43 7.01 -2.85 14.69
N SER A 44 5.71 -2.74 14.40
CA SER A 44 5.08 -1.63 13.68
C SER A 44 3.69 -1.37 14.25
N ALA A 45 3.18 -0.15 14.07
CA ALA A 45 1.82 0.23 14.44
C ALA A 45 0.77 -0.53 13.60
N ASN A 46 1.09 -0.79 12.33
CA ASN A 46 0.27 -1.56 11.40
C ASN A 46 0.97 -2.90 11.06
N PRO A 47 0.22 -3.98 10.80
CA PRO A 47 0.76 -5.28 10.43
C PRO A 47 1.50 -5.20 9.10
N ILE A 48 2.58 -5.99 8.99
CA ILE A 48 3.30 -6.18 7.75
C ILE A 48 2.47 -7.11 6.86
N MET A 49 2.11 -6.64 5.67
CA MET A 49 1.33 -7.42 4.72
C MET A 49 2.19 -8.54 4.13
N LEU A 50 1.82 -9.80 4.39
CA LEU A 50 2.39 -10.96 3.72
C LEU A 50 1.51 -11.37 2.52
N PRO A 51 2.09 -12.02 1.50
CA PRO A 51 1.29 -12.64 0.46
C PRO A 51 0.27 -13.60 1.08
N ARG A 52 -0.95 -13.61 0.54
CA ARG A 52 -2.09 -14.41 1.03
C ARG A 52 -1.74 -15.87 1.31
N TYR A 53 -1.08 -16.51 0.35
CA TYR A 53 -0.62 -17.89 0.46
C TYR A 53 0.42 -18.13 1.57
N ALA A 54 1.00 -17.09 2.16
CA ALA A 54 1.93 -17.16 3.29
C ALA A 54 1.24 -16.84 4.62
N SER A 55 0.24 -15.94 4.61
CA SER A 55 -0.44 -15.48 5.83
C SER A 55 -1.54 -16.41 6.34
N GLU A 56 -2.19 -17.15 5.43
CA GLU A 56 -3.39 -17.95 5.75
C GLU A 56 -3.04 -19.28 6.44
N TRP A 57 -2.16 -20.06 5.83
CA TRP A 57 -1.86 -21.44 6.26
C TRP A 57 -0.98 -21.56 7.51
N PHE A 58 -0.19 -20.52 7.81
CA PHE A 58 0.89 -20.57 8.78
C PHE A 58 0.39 -20.80 10.23
N PRO A 59 -0.67 -20.09 10.70
CA PRO A 59 -1.27 -20.37 12.01
C PRO A 59 -1.73 -21.82 12.18
N SER A 60 -2.49 -22.35 11.21
CA SER A 60 -3.04 -23.71 11.23
C SER A 60 -1.93 -24.75 11.30
N PHE A 61 -0.87 -24.56 10.50
CA PHE A 61 0.30 -25.42 10.55
C PHE A 61 0.96 -25.40 11.94
N LEU A 62 1.23 -24.19 12.45
CA LEU A 62 1.97 -24.00 13.69
C LEU A 62 1.18 -24.45 14.92
N HIS A 63 -0.15 -24.32 14.90
CA HIS A 63 -1.04 -24.80 15.95
C HIS A 63 -0.94 -26.32 16.11
N VAL A 64 -1.13 -27.09 15.03
CA VAL A 64 -1.03 -28.56 15.06
C VAL A 64 0.36 -29.01 15.50
N VAL A 65 1.43 -28.39 14.98
CA VAL A 65 2.81 -28.71 15.39
C VAL A 65 3.02 -28.41 16.88
N GLY A 66 2.71 -27.19 17.31
CA GLY A 66 2.91 -26.73 18.68
C GLY A 66 2.15 -27.57 19.68
N MET A 67 0.85 -27.80 19.43
CA MET A 67 -0.01 -28.56 20.34
C MET A 67 0.31 -30.06 20.34
N SER A 68 0.74 -30.64 19.21
CA SER A 68 1.21 -32.02 19.18
C SER A 68 2.47 -32.20 20.05
N LEU A 69 3.44 -31.28 19.93
CA LEU A 69 4.68 -31.32 20.70
C LEU A 69 4.44 -31.03 22.18
N PHE A 70 3.62 -30.03 22.50
CA PHE A 70 3.23 -29.68 23.88
C PHE A 70 2.53 -30.86 24.56
N THR A 71 1.53 -31.45 23.89
CA THR A 71 0.77 -32.60 24.40
C THR A 71 1.67 -33.83 24.58
N ALA A 72 2.56 -34.11 23.63
CA ALA A 72 3.55 -35.18 23.74
C ALA A 72 4.58 -34.92 24.86
N GLY A 73 4.95 -33.67 25.10
CA GLY A 73 5.78 -33.27 26.25
C GLY A 73 5.14 -33.62 27.59
N LEU A 74 3.82 -33.45 27.71
CA LEU A 74 3.06 -33.78 28.92
C LEU A 74 2.74 -35.28 29.07
N LEU A 75 2.40 -35.97 27.97
CA LEU A 75 1.89 -37.35 28.00
C LEU A 75 2.95 -38.42 27.66
N GLY A 76 4.05 -38.02 27.03
CA GLY A 76 5.05 -38.91 26.43
C GLY A 76 4.60 -39.51 25.10
N THR A 77 5.54 -40.06 24.34
CA THR A 77 5.35 -40.62 22.99
C THR A 77 5.13 -42.14 22.96
N GLU A 78 5.13 -42.78 24.13
CA GLU A 78 5.06 -44.24 24.30
C GLU A 78 3.90 -44.92 23.56
N GLY A 79 4.14 -46.14 23.05
CA GLY A 79 3.14 -46.97 22.42
C GLY A 79 2.68 -46.41 21.08
N LYS A 80 1.38 -46.14 20.92
CA LYS A 80 0.79 -45.48 19.74
C LYS A 80 0.56 -43.98 19.94
N ARG A 81 1.01 -43.38 21.05
CA ARG A 81 0.76 -41.95 21.34
C ARG A 81 1.41 -41.02 20.34
N TRP A 82 2.59 -41.37 19.81
CA TRP A 82 3.26 -40.60 18.76
C TRP A 82 2.41 -40.41 17.49
N LEU A 83 1.47 -41.33 17.22
CA LEU A 83 0.51 -41.25 16.12
C LEU A 83 -0.84 -40.68 16.55
N ALA A 84 -1.33 -41.09 17.72
CA ALA A 84 -2.65 -40.65 18.20
C ALA A 84 -2.71 -39.15 18.53
N ILE A 85 -1.62 -38.58 19.08
CA ILE A 85 -1.62 -37.17 19.50
C ILE A 85 -1.81 -36.22 18.30
N PRO A 86 -1.02 -36.30 17.20
CA PRO A 86 -1.23 -35.45 16.04
C PRO A 86 -2.59 -35.66 15.38
N ILE A 87 -3.07 -36.90 15.26
CA ILE A 87 -4.38 -37.20 14.66
C ILE A 87 -5.52 -36.60 15.48
N CYS A 88 -5.42 -36.62 16.82
CA CYS A 88 -6.43 -35.97 17.66
C CYS A 88 -6.48 -34.46 17.45
N TRP A 89 -5.32 -33.78 17.37
CA TRP A 89 -5.30 -32.35 17.08
C TRP A 89 -5.83 -32.03 15.68
N LEU A 90 -5.42 -32.78 14.66
CA LEU A 90 -5.99 -32.68 13.32
C LEU A 90 -7.52 -32.76 13.33
N ALA A 91 -8.09 -33.72 14.07
CA ALA A 91 -9.53 -33.88 14.15
C ALA A 91 -10.23 -32.69 14.84
N VAL A 92 -9.61 -32.12 15.87
CA VAL A 92 -10.14 -30.91 16.54
C VAL A 92 -10.06 -29.71 15.60
N ASP A 93 -8.91 -29.46 14.97
CA ASP A 93 -8.73 -28.34 14.05
C ASP A 93 -9.68 -28.45 12.85
N LEU A 94 -9.78 -29.62 12.21
CA LEU A 94 -10.74 -29.83 11.12
C LEU A 94 -12.19 -29.63 11.55
N ALA A 95 -12.57 -30.04 12.76
CA ALA A 95 -13.93 -29.80 13.27
C ALA A 95 -14.23 -28.31 13.44
N PHE A 96 -13.23 -27.51 13.84
CA PHE A 96 -13.35 -26.06 13.89
C PHE A 96 -13.44 -25.46 12.47
N GLU A 97 -12.58 -25.86 11.55
CA GLU A 97 -12.59 -25.40 10.15
C GLU A 97 -13.91 -25.71 9.44
N PHE A 98 -14.40 -26.95 9.53
CA PHE A 98 -15.69 -27.31 8.96
C PHE A 98 -16.87 -26.65 9.69
N GLY A 99 -16.72 -26.34 10.98
CA GLY A 99 -17.69 -25.57 11.74
C GLY A 99 -17.82 -24.14 11.20
N GLN A 100 -16.71 -23.51 10.80
CA GLN A 100 -16.68 -22.19 10.17
C GLN A 100 -17.36 -22.18 8.79
N ALA A 101 -17.34 -23.29 8.05
CA ALA A 101 -18.06 -23.42 6.78
C ALA A 101 -19.60 -23.39 6.93
N THR A 102 -20.11 -23.46 8.16
CA THR A 102 -21.56 -23.43 8.43
C THR A 102 -21.94 -22.17 9.19
N GLU A 103 -22.78 -21.32 8.58
CA GLU A 103 -23.28 -20.06 9.17
C GLU A 103 -24.14 -20.24 10.45
N THR A 104 -24.36 -21.48 10.89
CA THR A 104 -25.33 -21.81 11.94
C THR A 104 -24.73 -21.87 13.36
N LEU A 105 -23.39 -21.85 13.49
CA LEU A 105 -22.69 -22.12 14.75
C LEU A 105 -22.04 -20.87 15.39
N GLY A 106 -22.74 -19.73 15.44
CA GLY A 106 -22.43 -18.59 16.31
C GLY A 106 -20.93 -18.23 16.40
N VAL A 107 -20.32 -18.35 17.60
CA VAL A 107 -18.89 -18.05 17.87
C VAL A 107 -17.90 -18.82 16.98
N LEU A 108 -18.29 -19.98 16.45
CA LEU A 108 -17.47 -20.79 15.54
C LEU A 108 -17.64 -20.42 14.05
N SER A 109 -18.61 -19.58 13.70
CA SER A 109 -18.86 -19.12 12.33
C SER A 109 -18.07 -17.87 11.94
N TYR A 110 -17.23 -17.34 12.85
CA TYR A 110 -16.50 -16.09 12.63
C TYR A 110 -15.12 -16.25 11.97
N GLY A 111 -14.74 -17.47 11.60
CA GLY A 111 -13.56 -17.72 10.77
C GLY A 111 -13.94 -17.96 9.31
N ASN A 112 -12.96 -17.89 8.41
CA ASN A 112 -13.15 -18.17 6.99
C ASN A 112 -12.63 -19.57 6.68
N PHE A 113 -13.49 -20.43 6.13
CA PHE A 113 -13.07 -21.74 5.66
C PHE A 113 -12.19 -21.62 4.42
N GLU A 114 -10.95 -22.12 4.52
CA GLU A 114 -10.01 -22.14 3.39
C GLU A 114 -9.40 -23.52 3.17
N TRP A 115 -9.36 -23.96 1.90
CA TRP A 115 -8.73 -25.24 1.53
C TRP A 115 -7.23 -25.28 1.84
N MET A 116 -6.59 -24.11 1.90
CA MET A 116 -5.18 -23.99 2.26
C MET A 116 -4.93 -24.38 3.73
N ASP A 117 -5.84 -24.06 4.63
CA ASP A 117 -5.77 -24.47 6.03
C ASP A 117 -5.85 -25.99 6.17
N VAL A 118 -6.79 -26.62 5.46
CA VAL A 118 -6.89 -28.09 5.41
C VAL A 118 -5.57 -28.72 4.96
N ALA A 119 -4.94 -28.18 3.91
CA ALA A 119 -3.65 -28.67 3.44
C ALA A 119 -2.54 -28.49 4.50
N ALA A 120 -2.49 -27.34 5.16
CA ALA A 120 -1.54 -27.07 6.24
C ALA A 120 -1.72 -27.98 7.44
N LEU A 121 -2.96 -28.25 7.86
CA LEU A 121 -3.26 -29.16 8.95
C LEU A 121 -2.76 -30.59 8.63
N ILE A 122 -2.96 -31.07 7.39
CA ILE A 122 -2.45 -32.37 6.94
C ILE A 122 -0.91 -32.39 6.96
N MET A 123 -0.26 -31.36 6.39
CA MET A 123 1.21 -31.25 6.37
C MET A 123 1.79 -31.22 7.78
N ALA A 124 1.21 -30.42 8.68
CA ALA A 124 1.62 -30.31 10.08
C ALA A 124 1.43 -31.64 10.83
N THR A 125 0.37 -32.39 10.52
CA THR A 125 0.12 -33.70 11.12
C THR A 125 1.17 -34.70 10.68
N ILE A 126 1.51 -34.75 9.40
CA ILE A 126 2.58 -35.61 8.86
C ILE A 126 3.92 -35.26 9.53
N PHE A 127 4.27 -33.97 9.54
CA PHE A 127 5.49 -33.48 10.18
C PHE A 127 5.57 -33.86 11.66
N SER A 128 4.52 -33.58 12.43
CA SER A 128 4.44 -33.88 13.86
C SER A 128 4.53 -35.39 14.11
N THR A 129 3.88 -36.20 13.29
CA THR A 129 3.92 -37.66 13.41
C THR A 129 5.34 -38.20 13.20
N ILE A 130 6.04 -37.72 12.16
CA ILE A 130 7.44 -38.09 11.90
C ILE A 130 8.34 -37.67 13.06
N TRP A 131 8.20 -36.43 13.53
CA TRP A 131 9.00 -35.90 14.64
C TRP A 131 8.80 -36.72 15.93
N LEU A 132 7.54 -36.99 16.29
CA LEU A 132 7.22 -37.76 17.49
C LEU A 132 7.64 -39.22 17.37
N PHE A 133 7.61 -39.80 16.16
CA PHE A 133 8.13 -41.14 15.90
C PHE A 133 9.64 -41.23 16.15
N GLN A 134 10.40 -40.25 15.67
CA GLN A 134 11.85 -40.16 15.92
C GLN A 134 12.17 -40.02 17.42
N HIS A 135 11.28 -39.36 18.17
CA HIS A 135 11.38 -39.19 19.62
C HIS A 135 10.58 -40.24 20.41
N ASN A 136 10.19 -41.35 19.77
CA ASN A 136 9.43 -42.40 20.43
C ASN A 136 10.33 -43.17 21.40
N GLN A 137 10.16 -42.92 22.69
CA GLN A 137 10.85 -43.68 23.72
C GLN A 137 10.24 -45.08 23.79
N LYS A 138 11.06 -46.12 23.54
CA LYS A 138 10.68 -47.49 23.91
C LYS A 138 10.39 -47.50 25.41
N ALA A 139 9.18 -47.91 25.79
CA ALA A 139 8.70 -47.80 27.17
C ALA A 139 9.63 -48.57 28.13
N ILE A 140 10.47 -47.85 28.89
CA ILE A 140 11.36 -48.45 29.90
C ILE A 140 10.82 -48.21 31.31
N VAL A 141 9.91 -47.26 31.55
CA VAL A 141 9.43 -46.95 32.91
C VAL A 141 7.92 -46.77 32.96
N LYS A 142 7.24 -47.49 33.87
CA LYS A 142 5.82 -47.27 34.20
C LYS A 142 5.65 -45.85 34.76
N SER A 143 5.27 -44.92 33.89
CA SER A 143 5.02 -43.53 34.25
C SER A 143 3.68 -43.37 34.97
N LYS A 144 3.69 -42.66 36.11
CA LYS A 144 2.48 -42.31 36.88
C LYS A 144 1.52 -41.50 36.00
N LYS A 145 0.27 -41.93 35.85
CA LYS A 145 -0.75 -41.20 35.06
C LYS A 145 -0.97 -39.81 35.67
N SER A 146 -0.73 -38.76 34.89
CA SER A 146 -1.03 -37.38 35.28
C SER A 146 -2.50 -37.09 34.98
N GLN A 147 -3.31 -36.82 36.01
CA GLN A 147 -4.73 -36.52 35.86
C GLN A 147 -5.01 -35.14 35.25
N PHE A 148 -4.03 -34.23 35.27
CA PHE A 148 -4.19 -32.84 34.80
C PHE A 148 -3.61 -32.58 33.40
N ALA A 149 -2.85 -33.52 32.82
CA ALA A 149 -2.14 -33.28 31.57
C ALA A 149 -3.09 -33.10 30.36
N ILE A 150 -4.14 -33.91 30.27
CA ILE A 150 -5.11 -33.83 29.16
C ILE A 150 -5.97 -32.56 29.29
N PRO A 151 -6.60 -32.25 30.45
CA PRO A 151 -7.34 -31.00 30.61
C PRO A 151 -6.50 -29.77 30.29
N LEU A 152 -5.25 -29.73 30.73
CA LEU A 152 -4.34 -28.62 30.43
C LEU A 152 -4.08 -28.48 28.92
N ALA A 153 -3.80 -29.58 28.22
CA ALA A 153 -3.57 -29.54 26.77
C ALA A 153 -4.80 -29.06 26.01
N VAL A 154 -6.00 -29.52 26.39
CA VAL A 154 -7.26 -29.09 25.77
C VAL A 154 -7.50 -27.60 26.02
N VAL A 155 -7.40 -27.13 27.27
CA VAL A 155 -7.63 -25.71 27.59
C VAL A 155 -6.65 -24.80 26.85
N VAL A 156 -5.36 -25.16 26.82
CA VAL A 156 -4.34 -24.38 26.11
C VAL A 156 -4.59 -24.36 24.61
N GLY A 157 -4.83 -25.51 23.97
CA GLY A 157 -5.06 -25.57 22.53
C GLY A 157 -6.36 -24.87 22.11
N SER A 158 -7.46 -25.07 22.84
CA SER A 158 -8.71 -24.36 22.56
C SER A 158 -8.57 -22.85 22.72
N ALA A 159 -7.78 -22.37 23.69
CA ALA A 159 -7.50 -20.93 23.82
C ALA A 159 -6.67 -20.38 22.65
N MET A 160 -5.71 -21.17 22.13
CA MET A 160 -4.89 -20.77 20.98
C MET A 160 -5.70 -20.73 19.67
N MET A 161 -6.71 -21.59 19.51
CA MET A 161 -7.66 -21.54 18.38
C MET A 161 -8.50 -20.27 18.36
N LEU A 162 -8.84 -19.70 19.53
CA LEU A 162 -9.62 -18.46 19.63
C LEU A 162 -8.84 -17.19 19.21
N GLY A 163 -7.53 -17.32 18.95
CA GLY A 163 -6.70 -16.23 18.44
C GLY A 163 -7.11 -15.74 17.04
N SER A 164 -7.90 -16.51 16.28
CA SER A 164 -8.46 -16.11 14.98
C SER A 164 -9.82 -15.41 15.09
N TYR A 165 -10.34 -15.17 16.29
CA TYR A 165 -11.65 -14.55 16.47
C TYR A 165 -11.65 -13.09 15.97
N GLN A 166 -12.35 -12.85 14.87
CA GLN A 166 -12.57 -11.53 14.27
C GLN A 166 -13.93 -10.97 14.71
N SER A 167 -13.97 -9.74 15.24
CA SER A 167 -15.24 -9.11 15.66
C SER A 167 -16.09 -8.79 14.44
N PRO A 168 -17.41 -9.07 14.46
CA PRO A 168 -18.35 -8.62 13.44
C PRO A 168 -18.53 -7.09 13.39
N THR A 169 -17.97 -6.33 14.33
CA THR A 169 -18.05 -4.85 14.36
C THR A 169 -16.88 -4.14 13.69
N VAL A 170 -15.83 -4.86 13.26
CA VAL A 170 -14.78 -4.27 12.44
C VAL A 170 -15.25 -4.41 10.99
N ASP A 171 -15.99 -3.40 10.55
CA ASP A 171 -16.35 -3.22 9.14
C ASP A 171 -15.12 -3.51 8.29
N GLN A 172 -15.22 -4.42 7.32
CA GLN A 172 -14.07 -4.77 6.47
C GLN A 172 -13.54 -3.53 5.72
N LYS A 173 -14.37 -2.50 5.55
CA LYS A 173 -14.01 -1.15 5.08
C LYS A 173 -13.04 -0.42 6.00
N ALA A 174 -13.08 -0.67 7.31
CA ALA A 174 -12.20 -0.06 8.32
C ALA A 174 -10.78 -0.66 8.32
N ARG A 175 -10.52 -1.75 7.58
CA ARG A 175 -9.18 -2.37 7.47
C ARG A 175 -8.18 -1.52 6.68
N TYR A 176 -8.66 -0.50 5.96
CA TYR A 176 -7.81 0.37 5.15
C TYR A 176 -8.28 1.81 5.34
N ILE A 177 -7.91 2.39 6.47
CA ILE A 177 -8.02 3.84 6.70
C ILE A 177 -6.71 4.46 6.24
N CYS A 178 -6.80 5.37 5.27
CA CYS A 178 -5.68 6.13 4.75
C CYS A 178 -5.73 7.55 5.33
N THR A 179 -4.57 8.07 5.70
CA THR A 179 -4.39 9.49 5.99
C THR A 179 -4.14 10.23 4.69
N TYR A 180 -5.00 11.20 4.37
CA TYR A 180 -4.91 12.02 3.18
C TYR A 180 -4.03 13.27 3.41
N PRO A 181 -3.60 13.99 2.35
CA PRO A 181 -2.73 15.17 2.50
C PRO A 181 -3.24 16.26 3.45
N ASP A 182 -4.56 16.34 3.66
CA ASP A 182 -5.22 17.26 4.59
C ASP A 182 -5.31 16.74 6.03
N GLN A 183 -4.62 15.63 6.34
CA GLN A 183 -4.66 14.91 7.61
C GLN A 183 -6.03 14.28 7.93
N SER A 184 -6.97 14.26 6.97
CA SER A 184 -8.23 13.54 7.16
C SER A 184 -8.00 12.04 7.02
N GLU A 185 -8.76 11.27 7.80
CA GLU A 185 -8.78 9.82 7.73
C GLU A 185 -10.07 9.36 7.04
N ALA A 186 -9.92 8.58 5.98
CA ALA A 186 -11.05 7.94 5.32
C ALA A 186 -10.62 6.59 4.73
N ILE A 187 -11.61 5.83 4.26
CA ILE A 187 -11.39 4.56 3.56
C ILE A 187 -10.42 4.80 2.39
N CYS A 188 -9.44 3.93 2.19
CA CYS A 188 -8.41 4.01 1.14
C CYS A 188 -8.93 3.85 -0.30
N ALA A 189 -10.25 3.87 -0.50
CA ALA A 189 -10.87 3.79 -1.81
C ALA A 189 -10.77 5.16 -2.50
N ILE A 190 -10.14 5.19 -3.66
CA ILE A 190 -9.93 6.42 -4.43
C ILE A 190 -10.39 6.25 -5.89
N GLU A 191 -11.05 7.28 -6.42
CA GLU A 191 -11.46 7.36 -7.82
C GLU A 191 -10.51 8.30 -8.57
N PRO A 192 -9.94 7.89 -9.73
CA PRO A 192 -9.07 8.75 -10.52
C PRO A 192 -9.83 9.96 -11.10
N ILE A 193 -9.18 11.12 -11.12
CA ILE A 193 -9.67 12.33 -11.79
C ILE A 193 -8.89 12.49 -13.10
N TYR A 194 -9.58 12.37 -14.23
CA TYR A 194 -9.00 12.53 -15.56
C TYR A 194 -9.13 13.97 -16.04
N LEU A 195 -8.09 14.46 -16.69
CA LEU A 195 -8.11 15.63 -17.54
C LEU A 195 -7.93 15.15 -18.99
N ASP A 196 -8.87 15.49 -19.86
CA ASP A 196 -8.86 15.02 -21.24
C ASP A 196 -7.72 15.67 -22.06
N TRP A 197 -7.34 15.00 -23.15
CA TRP A 197 -6.22 15.44 -23.99
C TRP A 197 -6.47 16.77 -24.71
N GLU A 198 -7.72 17.15 -24.97
CA GLU A 198 -8.07 18.41 -25.65
C GLU A 198 -7.92 19.60 -24.69
N SER A 199 -8.24 19.43 -23.42
CA SER A 199 -8.06 20.46 -22.39
C SER A 199 -6.59 20.89 -22.23
N PHE A 200 -5.63 19.97 -22.40
CA PHE A 200 -4.21 20.34 -22.47
C PHE A 200 -3.84 21.18 -23.70
N ARG A 201 -4.63 21.10 -24.78
CA ARG A 201 -4.42 21.88 -26.00
C ARG A 201 -5.10 23.24 -25.99
N GLY A 202 -5.55 23.72 -24.82
CA GLY A 202 -6.12 25.06 -24.64
C GLY A 202 -5.23 26.23 -25.09
N GLU A 203 -5.63 27.44 -24.72
CA GLU A 203 -4.92 28.68 -25.07
C GLU A 203 -3.49 28.67 -24.52
N LYS A 204 -2.50 28.94 -25.38
CA LYS A 204 -1.10 29.13 -24.99
C LYS A 204 -0.85 30.63 -24.90
N GLN A 205 -0.25 31.07 -23.82
CA GLN A 205 -0.06 32.49 -23.55
C GLN A 205 1.18 32.77 -22.71
N VAL A 206 1.65 34.01 -22.75
CA VAL A 206 2.73 34.47 -21.88
C VAL A 206 2.18 35.57 -20.97
N SER A 207 2.40 35.39 -19.68
CA SER A 207 2.12 36.38 -18.65
C SER A 207 3.43 37.00 -18.17
N PHE A 208 3.41 38.28 -17.83
CA PHE A 208 4.59 39.02 -17.37
C PHE A 208 4.41 39.48 -15.93
N SER A 209 5.50 39.51 -15.18
CA SER A 209 5.49 40.00 -13.81
C SER A 209 5.59 41.53 -13.77
N ALA A 210 4.65 42.15 -13.05
CA ALA A 210 4.67 43.59 -12.77
C ALA A 210 5.48 43.97 -11.52
N GLU A 211 5.98 42.98 -10.77
CA GLU A 211 6.71 43.20 -9.51
C GLU A 211 8.14 43.69 -9.74
N ASN A 212 8.70 43.41 -10.91
CA ASN A 212 10.01 43.87 -11.30
C ASN A 212 9.88 45.15 -12.17
N SER A 213 10.76 46.13 -11.94
CA SER A 213 10.88 47.31 -12.80
C SER A 213 11.68 47.01 -14.08
N ASN A 214 11.60 45.79 -14.62
CA ASN A 214 12.35 45.40 -15.82
C ASN A 214 11.73 46.07 -17.05
N ALA A 215 12.55 46.68 -17.90
CA ALA A 215 12.06 47.42 -19.06
C ALA A 215 11.37 46.51 -20.10
N LEU A 216 11.81 45.24 -20.22
CA LEU A 216 11.22 44.28 -21.15
C LEU A 216 9.80 43.89 -20.72
N THR A 217 9.60 43.55 -19.46
CA THR A 217 8.29 43.14 -18.93
C THR A 217 7.30 44.29 -19.04
N GLN A 218 7.71 45.51 -18.68
CA GLN A 218 6.87 46.72 -18.81
C GLN A 218 6.45 46.98 -20.26
N ALA A 219 7.36 46.82 -21.23
CA ALA A 219 7.02 46.99 -22.64
C ALA A 219 5.94 46.01 -23.13
N TYR A 220 5.96 44.75 -22.66
CA TYR A 220 4.92 43.77 -22.99
C TYR A 220 3.60 44.07 -22.28
N ILE A 221 3.65 44.51 -21.01
CA ILE A 221 2.47 44.90 -20.24
C ILE A 221 1.79 46.12 -20.88
N ASP A 222 2.56 47.14 -21.26
CA ASP A 222 2.06 48.33 -21.96
C ASP A 222 1.46 47.99 -23.34
N ALA A 223 1.95 46.93 -23.99
CA ALA A 223 1.41 46.38 -25.22
C ALA A 223 0.15 45.51 -25.03
N GLY A 224 -0.33 45.34 -23.79
CA GLY A 224 -1.56 44.63 -23.45
C GLY A 224 -1.39 43.16 -23.07
N SER A 225 -0.17 42.68 -22.83
CA SER A 225 0.05 41.31 -22.33
C SER A 225 -0.48 41.13 -20.90
N ARG A 226 -0.83 39.89 -20.55
CA ARG A 226 -1.37 39.55 -19.22
C ARG A 226 -0.31 39.73 -18.13
N VAL A 227 -0.76 40.08 -16.93
CA VAL A 227 0.08 40.23 -15.73
C VAL A 227 -0.18 39.09 -14.78
N GLU A 228 0.88 38.55 -14.18
CA GLU A 228 0.82 37.47 -13.19
C GLU A 228 1.81 37.70 -12.05
N GLU A 229 1.36 37.43 -10.82
CA GLU A 229 2.14 37.55 -9.58
C GLU A 229 3.03 36.31 -9.39
N PHE A 230 4.24 36.49 -8.83
CA PHE A 230 5.12 35.37 -8.51
C PHE A 230 4.76 34.76 -7.17
N THR A 231 4.02 33.65 -7.19
CA THR A 231 3.62 32.92 -5.97
C THR A 231 4.68 31.91 -5.50
N GLY A 232 5.78 31.75 -6.24
CA GLY A 232 6.82 30.78 -5.98
C GLY A 232 6.93 29.71 -7.07
N LEU A 233 7.85 28.77 -6.86
CA LEU A 233 8.09 27.65 -7.77
C LEU A 233 7.27 26.43 -7.31
N GLU A 234 6.40 25.94 -8.18
CA GLU A 234 5.59 24.74 -7.94
C GLU A 234 5.93 23.63 -8.94
N ASN A 235 6.01 22.38 -8.46
CA ASN A 235 6.31 21.18 -9.25
C ASN A 235 7.42 21.40 -10.29
N SER A 236 8.51 22.04 -9.86
CA SER A 236 9.56 22.50 -10.75
C SER A 236 10.51 21.37 -11.12
N GLY A 237 10.78 21.26 -12.42
CA GLY A 237 11.64 20.26 -13.00
C GLY A 237 13.00 20.82 -13.41
N LYS A 238 13.36 20.60 -14.67
CA LYS A 238 14.67 20.97 -15.23
C LYS A 238 14.84 22.48 -15.33
N ILE A 239 16.09 22.91 -15.20
CA ILE A 239 16.52 24.31 -15.34
C ILE A 239 17.35 24.45 -16.61
N TYR A 240 17.02 25.44 -17.44
CA TYR A 240 17.70 25.75 -18.68
C TYR A 240 18.28 27.16 -18.63
N LEU A 241 19.52 27.31 -19.08
CA LEU A 241 20.19 28.60 -19.18
C LEU A 241 20.42 28.95 -20.65
N TYR A 242 20.06 30.17 -21.03
CA TYR A 242 20.32 30.68 -22.36
C TYR A 242 20.60 32.18 -22.31
N GLN A 243 21.80 32.56 -22.74
CA GLN A 243 22.32 33.91 -22.56
C GLN A 243 22.27 34.31 -21.07
N HIS A 244 21.62 35.43 -20.75
CA HIS A 244 21.36 35.88 -19.39
C HIS A 244 19.98 35.46 -18.87
N TYR A 245 19.26 34.56 -19.54
CA TYR A 245 17.96 34.07 -19.08
C TYR A 245 18.05 32.69 -18.45
N MET A 246 17.15 32.44 -17.51
CA MET A 246 16.95 31.16 -16.88
C MET A 246 15.49 30.74 -17.03
N PHE A 247 15.28 29.51 -17.49
CA PHE A 247 13.97 28.91 -17.68
C PHE A 247 13.83 27.74 -16.72
N ILE A 248 12.74 27.70 -15.97
CA ILE A 248 12.44 26.63 -15.03
C ILE A 248 11.12 26.01 -15.44
N ILE A 249 11.13 24.72 -15.72
CA ILE A 249 9.90 24.01 -16.10
C ILE A 249 9.03 23.85 -14.87
N SER A 250 7.75 24.24 -14.98
CA SER A 250 6.69 23.80 -14.07
C SER A 250 5.97 22.65 -14.75
N GLU A 251 6.17 21.43 -14.24
CA GLU A 251 5.72 20.20 -14.89
C GLU A 251 4.21 20.23 -15.13
N LEU A 252 3.82 19.94 -16.37
CA LEU A 252 2.47 20.01 -16.96
C LEU A 252 1.79 21.38 -16.98
N ARG A 253 2.40 22.46 -16.46
CA ARG A 253 1.81 23.82 -16.50
C ARG A 253 2.45 24.72 -17.52
N GLY A 254 3.78 24.71 -17.61
CA GLY A 254 4.49 25.70 -18.40
C GLY A 254 5.94 25.92 -17.99
N VAL A 255 6.40 27.16 -18.20
CA VAL A 255 7.81 27.54 -18.05
C VAL A 255 7.93 28.90 -17.39
N TYR A 256 8.57 28.96 -16.22
CA TYR A 256 8.95 30.24 -15.60
C TYR A 256 10.15 30.83 -16.34
N ILE A 257 10.14 32.16 -16.54
CA ILE A 257 11.23 32.92 -17.15
C ILE A 257 11.84 33.86 -16.10
N PHE A 258 13.16 33.83 -15.99
CA PHE A 258 13.93 34.71 -15.13
C PHE A 258 15.04 35.43 -15.92
N ASP A 259 15.29 36.69 -15.57
CA ASP A 259 16.55 37.38 -15.88
C ASP A 259 17.58 36.92 -14.85
N ASN A 260 18.64 36.30 -15.35
CA ASN A 260 19.75 35.73 -14.62
C ASN A 260 21.07 36.47 -14.90
N THR A 261 20.99 37.75 -15.27
CA THR A 261 22.17 38.63 -15.44
C THR A 261 22.99 38.70 -14.16
N ASN A 262 22.31 38.85 -13.01
CA ASN A 262 22.92 38.65 -11.70
C ASN A 262 22.53 37.27 -11.15
N ARG A 263 23.48 36.32 -11.19
CA ARG A 263 23.24 34.94 -10.74
C ARG A 263 22.95 34.80 -9.25
N GLU A 264 23.37 35.77 -8.43
CA GLU A 264 23.09 35.77 -7.00
C GLU A 264 21.67 36.27 -6.69
N ALA A 265 21.03 36.97 -7.63
CA ALA A 265 19.70 37.55 -7.48
C ALA A 265 18.95 37.52 -8.82
N PRO A 266 18.52 36.34 -9.30
CA PRO A 266 17.71 36.23 -10.50
C PRO A 266 16.37 36.96 -10.31
N VAL A 267 15.92 37.65 -11.35
CA VAL A 267 14.68 38.44 -11.34
C VAL A 267 13.62 37.70 -12.16
N TYR A 268 12.50 37.36 -11.53
CA TYR A 268 11.38 36.74 -12.23
C TYR A 268 10.81 37.69 -13.27
N LEU A 269 10.64 37.24 -14.52
CA LEU A 269 10.11 38.05 -15.62
C LEU A 269 8.68 37.70 -15.99
N GLY A 270 8.27 36.44 -15.84
CA GLY A 270 6.95 35.98 -16.26
C GLY A 270 6.85 34.47 -16.43
N PHE A 271 5.69 34.03 -16.89
CA PHE A 271 5.35 32.61 -17.07
C PHE A 271 4.81 32.35 -18.47
N VAL A 272 5.31 31.30 -19.09
CA VAL A 272 4.76 30.76 -20.33
C VAL A 272 3.78 29.65 -19.97
N HIS A 273 2.49 29.90 -20.20
CA HIS A 273 1.42 28.93 -20.00
C HIS A 273 1.38 27.96 -21.19
N VAL A 274 1.88 26.75 -20.94
CA VAL A 274 1.85 25.63 -21.89
C VAL A 274 1.46 24.39 -21.11
N HIS A 275 0.17 24.10 -21.06
CA HIS A 275 -0.32 22.90 -20.40
C HIS A 275 0.29 21.65 -21.05
N GLY A 276 0.68 20.69 -20.22
CA GLY A 276 1.40 19.51 -20.65
C GLY A 276 2.92 19.69 -20.80
N ALA A 277 3.47 20.87 -20.49
CA ALA A 277 4.91 21.12 -20.56
C ALA A 277 5.72 20.09 -19.76
N SER A 278 6.66 19.45 -20.42
CA SER A 278 7.53 18.40 -19.84
C SER A 278 9.00 18.68 -20.11
N ASP A 279 9.31 19.36 -21.20
CA ASP A 279 10.68 19.73 -21.53
C ASP A 279 10.77 21.05 -22.29
N VAL A 280 11.96 21.64 -22.28
CA VAL A 280 12.27 22.89 -22.97
C VAL A 280 13.60 22.74 -23.70
N LEU A 281 13.65 23.23 -24.93
CA LEU A 281 14.84 23.37 -25.75
C LEU A 281 14.89 24.80 -26.28
N ILE A 282 16.09 25.36 -26.41
CA ILE A 282 16.28 26.62 -27.13
C ILE A 282 17.12 26.35 -28.36
N HIS A 283 16.55 26.67 -29.53
CA HIS A 283 17.21 26.46 -30.81
C HIS A 283 17.02 27.67 -31.71
N GLN A 284 18.13 28.27 -32.17
CA GLN A 284 18.13 29.40 -33.11
C GLN A 284 17.23 30.58 -32.69
N GLY A 285 17.14 30.86 -31.39
CA GLY A 285 16.29 31.94 -30.87
C GLY A 285 14.81 31.56 -30.74
N MET A 286 14.45 30.28 -30.90
CA MET A 286 13.14 29.76 -30.57
C MET A 286 13.19 29.00 -29.25
N LEU A 287 12.30 29.35 -28.32
CA LEU A 287 11.99 28.55 -27.14
C LEU A 287 10.99 27.48 -27.58
N VAL A 288 11.43 26.23 -27.59
CA VAL A 288 10.65 25.06 -27.97
C VAL A 288 10.26 24.30 -26.71
N VAL A 289 8.97 24.28 -26.41
CA VAL A 289 8.39 23.57 -25.26
C VAL A 289 7.79 22.26 -25.75
N ALA A 290 8.23 21.15 -25.20
CA ALA A 290 7.60 19.84 -25.40
C ALA A 290 6.40 19.71 -24.45
N ALA A 291 5.20 19.66 -25.01
CA ALA A 291 3.94 19.70 -24.29
C ALA A 291 3.12 18.44 -24.59
N LEU A 292 3.28 17.39 -23.78
CA LEU A 292 2.73 16.05 -24.03
C LEU A 292 3.01 15.57 -25.48
N THR A 293 2.00 15.59 -26.36
CA THR A 293 2.12 15.18 -27.77
C THR A 293 2.55 16.31 -28.71
N ASP A 294 2.60 17.54 -28.23
CA ASP A 294 2.71 18.74 -29.05
C ASP A 294 4.05 19.44 -28.83
N LEU A 295 4.47 20.24 -29.81
CA LEU A 295 5.60 21.16 -29.70
C LEU A 295 5.10 22.59 -29.79
N VAL A 296 5.40 23.41 -28.79
CA VAL A 296 5.06 24.84 -28.77
C VAL A 296 6.33 25.64 -29.01
N LEU A 297 6.35 26.41 -30.08
CA LEU A 297 7.47 27.25 -30.49
C LEU A 297 7.14 28.70 -30.18
N ILE A 298 8.04 29.35 -29.44
CA ILE A 298 7.90 30.74 -29.03
C ILE A 298 9.13 31.50 -29.50
N ASP A 299 8.94 32.58 -30.26
CA ASP A 299 10.05 33.43 -30.69
C ASP A 299 10.63 34.17 -29.47
N PHE A 300 11.91 33.97 -29.21
CA PHE A 300 12.57 34.61 -28.08
C PHE A 300 12.66 36.14 -28.24
N ASN A 301 12.65 36.65 -29.49
CA ASN A 301 12.66 38.08 -29.78
C ASN A 301 11.27 38.71 -29.67
N ASN A 302 10.21 37.89 -29.71
CA ASN A 302 8.83 38.31 -29.52
C ASN A 302 8.05 37.20 -28.81
N LEU A 303 8.00 37.25 -27.47
CA LEU A 303 7.43 36.20 -26.63
C LEU A 303 5.92 36.02 -26.82
N ASN A 304 5.23 37.00 -27.42
CA ASN A 304 3.82 36.88 -27.79
C ASN A 304 3.62 36.10 -29.12
N SER A 305 4.69 35.80 -29.86
CA SER A 305 4.64 35.01 -31.09
C SER A 305 4.75 33.52 -30.77
N ILE A 306 3.58 32.87 -30.67
CA ILE A 306 3.46 31.44 -30.34
C ILE A 306 2.94 30.68 -31.55
N THR A 307 3.62 29.59 -31.91
CA THR A 307 3.19 28.63 -32.95
C THR A 307 3.18 27.23 -32.37
N THR A 308 2.14 26.44 -32.63
CA THR A 308 2.04 25.06 -32.13
C THR A 308 2.14 24.07 -33.29
N GLN A 309 2.89 23.00 -33.09
CA GLN A 309 2.85 21.78 -33.90
C GLN A 309 2.20 20.67 -33.08
N GLU A 310 0.94 20.40 -33.37
CA GLU A 310 0.17 19.35 -32.69
C GLU A 310 0.61 17.96 -33.15
N LEU A 311 0.54 16.97 -32.26
CA LEU A 311 0.86 15.57 -32.55
C LEU A 311 2.28 15.35 -33.11
N ALA A 312 3.21 16.24 -32.77
CA ALA A 312 4.61 16.15 -33.17
C ALA A 312 5.41 15.11 -32.37
N LEU A 313 4.92 14.73 -31.18
CA LEU A 313 5.52 13.78 -30.27
C LEU A 313 4.60 12.59 -30.03
N ASN A 314 5.20 11.46 -29.66
CA ASN A 314 4.44 10.29 -29.20
C ASN A 314 3.80 10.57 -27.85
N TYR A 315 2.70 9.89 -27.56
CA TYR A 315 2.10 9.92 -26.23
C TYR A 315 3.14 9.52 -25.17
N PRO A 316 3.27 10.30 -24.08
CA PRO A 316 4.25 10.04 -23.04
C PRO A 316 3.94 8.75 -22.30
N ASN A 317 4.97 8.08 -21.81
CA ASN A 317 4.80 6.89 -20.99
C ASN A 317 4.22 7.30 -19.62
N TYR A 318 3.00 6.85 -19.34
CA TYR A 318 2.23 7.19 -18.16
C TYR A 318 2.90 6.75 -16.84
N ASP A 319 3.61 5.62 -16.84
CA ASP A 319 4.36 5.14 -15.67
C ASP A 319 5.46 6.12 -15.23
N ARG A 320 5.87 7.02 -16.13
CA ARG A 320 6.86 8.07 -15.85
C ARG A 320 6.23 9.40 -15.45
N LEU A 321 4.96 9.63 -15.79
CA LEU A 321 4.23 10.86 -15.47
C LEU A 321 3.45 10.74 -14.15
N SER A 322 2.92 9.57 -13.82
CA SER A 322 2.26 9.36 -12.53
C SER A 322 3.26 9.47 -11.39
N PRO A 323 2.93 10.14 -10.27
CA PRO A 323 3.76 10.12 -9.06
C PRO A 323 4.06 8.67 -8.69
N GLN A 324 5.35 8.33 -8.63
CA GLN A 324 5.81 6.97 -8.33
C GLN A 324 5.14 6.50 -7.03
N ALA A 325 4.45 5.34 -7.09
CA ALA A 325 3.73 4.66 -6.00
C ALA A 325 2.23 4.95 -5.79
N THR A 326 1.51 5.61 -6.71
CA THR A 326 0.04 5.67 -6.60
C THR A 326 -0.60 4.41 -7.19
N ILE A 327 -1.18 3.58 -6.31
CA ILE A 327 -2.03 2.44 -6.71
C ILE A 327 -3.48 2.87 -6.49
N PHE A 328 -4.24 2.98 -7.57
CA PHE A 328 -5.68 3.24 -7.48
C PHE A 328 -6.39 1.94 -7.12
N ALA A 329 -7.22 1.98 -6.08
CA ALA A 329 -7.98 0.83 -5.64
C ALA A 329 -9.42 1.25 -5.27
N LYS A 330 -10.37 0.40 -5.64
CA LYS A 330 -11.79 0.55 -5.35
C LYS A 330 -12.22 -0.58 -4.43
N PHE A 331 -13.07 -0.28 -3.45
CA PHE A 331 -13.74 -1.33 -2.68
C PHE A 331 -14.86 -1.95 -3.53
N SER A 332 -14.80 -3.26 -3.71
CA SER A 332 -15.79 -4.04 -4.45
C SER A 332 -16.79 -4.65 -3.47
N ASP A 333 -18.03 -4.16 -3.50
CA ASP A 333 -19.10 -4.68 -2.62
C ASP A 333 -19.44 -6.15 -2.91
N SER A 334 -19.06 -6.69 -4.08
CA SER A 334 -19.30 -8.09 -4.45
C SER A 334 -18.25 -9.08 -3.94
N SER A 335 -17.00 -8.66 -3.84
CA SER A 335 -15.89 -9.51 -3.37
C SER A 335 -15.44 -9.15 -1.94
N GLU A 336 -15.98 -8.06 -1.37
CA GLU A 336 -15.55 -7.46 -0.10
C GLU A 336 -14.04 -7.13 -0.07
N GLU A 337 -13.43 -6.93 -1.25
CA GLU A 337 -12.00 -6.71 -1.44
C GLU A 337 -11.70 -5.40 -2.18
N TYR A 338 -10.45 -4.94 -2.08
CA TYR A 338 -9.94 -3.83 -2.87
C TYR A 338 -9.47 -4.36 -4.23
N GLU A 339 -10.08 -3.87 -5.30
CA GLU A 339 -9.70 -4.17 -6.67
C GLU A 339 -8.85 -3.03 -7.22
N SER A 340 -7.75 -3.36 -7.89
CA SER A 340 -6.93 -2.37 -8.60
C SER A 340 -7.75 -1.73 -9.71
N VAL A 341 -7.77 -0.40 -9.75
CA VAL A 341 -8.40 0.35 -10.84
C VAL A 341 -7.38 0.47 -11.97
N TYR A 342 -7.71 -0.11 -13.12
CA TYR A 342 -6.97 0.11 -14.35
C TYR A 342 -7.30 1.50 -14.89
N LEU A 343 -6.26 2.28 -15.17
CA LEU A 343 -6.43 3.60 -15.75
C LEU A 343 -6.81 3.48 -17.23
N ASP A 344 -7.80 4.27 -17.64
CA ASP A 344 -8.26 4.32 -19.02
C ASP A 344 -7.58 5.46 -19.77
N TYR A 345 -6.70 5.08 -20.69
CA TYR A 345 -5.82 5.99 -21.43
C TYR A 345 -6.54 6.72 -22.57
N GLU A 346 -7.73 6.25 -22.98
CA GLU A 346 -8.52 6.91 -24.02
C GLU A 346 -9.23 8.16 -23.47
N ILE A 347 -9.45 8.21 -22.15
CA ILE A 347 -10.15 9.32 -21.48
C ILE A 347 -9.23 10.54 -21.32
N GLY A 348 -7.98 10.33 -20.88
CA GLY A 348 -7.06 11.44 -20.61
C GLY A 348 -5.93 11.12 -19.65
N LEU A 349 -5.30 12.16 -19.11
CA LEU A 349 -4.28 12.06 -18.08
C LEU A 349 -4.93 12.09 -16.69
N VAL A 350 -4.65 11.13 -15.81
CA VAL A 350 -5.05 11.28 -14.39
C VAL A 350 -4.23 12.38 -13.74
N ILE A 351 -4.88 13.41 -13.24
CA ILE A 351 -4.26 14.57 -12.57
C ILE A 351 -4.50 14.60 -11.07
N GLY A 352 -5.26 13.64 -10.55
CA GLY A 352 -5.62 13.57 -9.14
C GLY A 352 -6.53 12.40 -8.82
N TYR A 353 -7.09 12.43 -7.62
CA TYR A 353 -8.04 11.43 -7.16
C TYR A 353 -9.07 12.02 -6.21
N LYS A 354 -10.22 11.36 -6.12
CA LYS A 354 -11.31 11.66 -5.19
C LYS A 354 -11.39 10.56 -4.15
N ASN A 355 -11.42 10.92 -2.87
CA ASN A 355 -11.56 9.94 -1.79
C ASN A 355 -13.00 9.45 -1.63
N ALA A 356 -13.21 8.43 -0.78
CA ALA A 356 -14.53 7.88 -0.47
C ALA A 356 -15.55 8.90 0.07
N ASN A 357 -15.09 10.00 0.67
CA ASN A 357 -15.94 11.09 1.18
C ASN A 357 -16.28 12.13 0.09
N GLY A 358 -15.74 11.96 -1.11
CA GLY A 358 -15.95 12.82 -2.26
C GLY A 358 -15.04 14.05 -2.33
N LYS A 359 -13.98 14.12 -1.53
CA LYS A 359 -12.99 15.20 -1.57
C LYS A 359 -11.91 14.92 -2.61
N SER A 360 -11.62 15.90 -3.45
CA SER A 360 -10.59 15.83 -4.51
C SER A 360 -9.22 16.24 -4.00
N PHE A 361 -8.19 15.55 -4.49
CA PHE A 361 -6.78 15.84 -4.30
C PHE A 361 -6.09 15.79 -5.66
N TYR A 362 -5.21 16.75 -5.93
CA TYR A 362 -4.55 16.90 -7.23
C TYR A 362 -3.04 16.72 -7.08
N PHE A 363 -2.42 16.06 -8.07
CA PHE A 363 -0.97 15.91 -8.15
C PHE A 363 -0.31 17.17 -8.73
N TRP A 364 -1.01 17.85 -9.63
CA TRP A 364 -0.62 19.11 -10.25
C TRP A 364 -1.76 20.11 -10.15
N PRO A 365 -1.48 21.43 -10.05
CA PRO A 365 -2.50 22.46 -9.96
C PRO A 365 -3.08 22.73 -11.36
N LEU A 366 -3.87 21.77 -11.85
CA LEU A 366 -4.52 21.77 -13.16
C LEU A 366 -6.05 21.69 -13.04
N GLU A 367 -6.59 21.84 -11.83
CA GLU A 367 -8.02 21.78 -11.56
C GLU A 367 -8.83 22.88 -12.26
N GLU A 368 -8.18 23.97 -12.68
CA GLU A 368 -8.79 25.03 -13.47
C GLU A 368 -9.17 24.61 -14.90
N LEU A 369 -8.66 23.46 -15.36
CA LEU A 369 -8.91 22.91 -16.70
C LEU A 369 -10.00 21.82 -16.71
N LEU A 370 -10.55 21.46 -15.55
CA LEU A 370 -11.56 20.40 -15.41
C LEU A 370 -12.99 20.80 -15.80
#